data_AF-A0A2W6VJ50-F1
#
_entry.id   AF-A0A2W6VJ50-F1
#
_cell.length_a   1.000
_cell.length_b   1.000
_cell.length_c   1.000
_cell.angle_alpha   90.00
_cell.angle_beta   90.00
_cell.angle_gamma   90.00
#
_symmetry.space_group_name_H-M   'P 1'
#
loop_
_entity.id
_entity.type
_entity.pdbx_description
1 polymer ?
#
loop_
_entity_poly.entity_id
_entity_poly.type
_entity_poly.pdbx_seq_one_letter_code
_entity_poly.pdbx_strand_id
1 'polypeptide(L)' 'MARLKDNDDNDYVKAWDKLAEVIGTASGHSSGYYFDTGHMTIDQQLKVAEIGALLSISQEINHLRHAINDEDFDK' A
#
# COMPACT_ATOMS: atom_id res chain seq x y z
N MET A 1 1.36 25.66 -13.90
CA MET A 1 0.76 24.34 -13.65
C MET A 1 1.89 23.34 -13.46
N ALA A 2 2.11 22.88 -12.23
CA ALA A 2 3.15 21.88 -11.94
C ALA A 2 2.61 20.49 -12.29
N ARG A 3 3.27 19.83 -13.24
CA ARG A 3 3.03 18.42 -13.58
C ARG A 3 3.39 17.61 -12.34
N LEU A 4 2.41 16.92 -11.76
CA LEU A 4 2.61 15.89 -10.75
C LEU A 4 3.45 14.79 -11.43
N LYS A 5 4.77 14.88 -11.30
CA LYS A 5 5.71 13.88 -11.81
C LYS A 5 5.57 12.62 -10.96
N ASP A 6 5.06 11.54 -11.54
CA ASP A 6 5.54 10.15 -11.49
C ASP A 6 6.21 9.67 -10.17
N ASN A 7 5.69 10.06 -9.01
CA ASN A 7 6.21 9.63 -7.70
C ASN A 7 5.23 8.73 -6.93
N ASP A 8 3.99 8.57 -7.39
CA ASP A 8 2.96 7.81 -6.65
C ASP A 8 3.28 6.31 -6.54
N ASP A 9 3.87 5.72 -7.57
CA ASP A 9 4.24 4.30 -7.54
C ASP A 9 5.31 4.02 -6.46
N ASN A 10 6.17 5.01 -6.20
CA ASN A 10 7.24 4.88 -5.23
C ASN A 10 6.73 4.95 -3.79
N ASP A 11 5.73 5.78 -3.51
CA ASP A 11 5.21 5.94 -2.15
C ASP A 11 4.25 4.80 -1.75
N TYR A 12 3.49 4.26 -2.70
CA TYR A 12 2.71 3.03 -2.50
C TYR A 12 3.61 1.85 -2.12
N VAL A 13 4.69 1.62 -2.88
CA VAL A 13 5.65 0.52 -2.61
C VAL A 13 6.33 0.70 -1.26
N LYS A 14 6.81 1.91 -0.94
CA LYS A 14 7.40 2.20 0.39
C LYS A 14 6.43 1.94 1.53
N ALA A 15 5.15 2.24 1.36
CA ALA A 15 4.15 2.02 2.40
C ALA A 15 3.90 0.52 2.63
N TRP A 16 3.87 -0.28 1.56
CA TRP A 16 3.85 -1.75 1.67
C TRP A 16 5.09 -2.31 2.34
N ASP A 17 6.28 -1.84 1.94
CA ASP A 17 7.54 -2.25 2.54
C ASP A 17 7.56 -1.92 4.03
N LYS A 18 7.08 -0.73 4.40
CA LYS A 18 7.03 -0.34 5.80
C LYS A 18 6.04 -1.18 6.60
N LEU A 19 4.89 -1.53 6.02
CA LEU A 19 3.93 -2.42 6.64
C LEU A 19 4.53 -3.82 6.86
N ALA A 20 5.20 -4.38 5.85
CA ALA A 20 5.89 -5.66 5.96
C ALA A 20 7.00 -5.64 7.04
N GLU A 21 7.79 -4.57 7.11
CA GLU A 21 8.81 -4.36 8.14
C GLU A 21 8.19 -4.36 9.55
N VAL A 22 7.09 -3.64 9.76
CA VAL A 22 6.40 -3.56 11.06
C VAL A 22 5.85 -4.93 11.47
N ILE A 23 5.26 -5.66 10.53
CA ILE A 23 4.77 -7.02 10.77
C ILE A 23 5.90 -7.96 11.17
N GLY A 24 7.00 -7.92 10.40
CA GLY A 24 8.22 -8.66 10.67
C GLY A 24 8.75 -8.35 12.07
N THR A 25 8.91 -7.07 12.38
CA THR A 25 9.45 -6.60 13.66
C THR A 25 8.62 -7.11 14.84
N ALA A 26 7.28 -7.14 14.71
CA ALA A 26 6.39 -7.69 15.73
C ALA A 26 6.58 -9.19 15.96
N SER A 27 7.05 -9.95 14.95
CA SER A 27 7.40 -11.37 15.06
C SER A 27 8.87 -11.65 15.40
N GLY A 28 9.68 -10.61 15.60
CA GLY A 28 11.13 -10.75 15.79
C GLY A 28 11.94 -10.99 14.51
N HIS A 29 11.34 -10.74 13.34
CA HIS A 29 11.99 -10.86 12.02
C HIS A 29 12.23 -9.48 11.40
N SER A 30 13.09 -9.41 10.37
CA SER A 30 13.36 -8.16 9.64
C SER A 30 12.27 -7.76 8.64
N SER A 31 11.38 -8.68 8.29
CA SER A 31 10.24 -8.47 7.39
C SER A 31 9.17 -9.53 7.68
N GLY A 32 7.92 -9.27 7.29
CA GLY A 32 6.77 -10.13 7.54
C GLY A 32 5.72 -10.03 6.43
N TYR A 33 4.71 -10.88 6.53
CA TYR A 33 3.63 -10.97 5.53
C TYR A 33 2.34 -10.39 6.07
N TYR A 34 1.57 -9.71 5.21
CA TYR A 34 0.29 -9.09 5.59
C TYR A 34 -0.68 -10.01 6.35
N PHE A 35 -0.67 -11.30 6.02
CA PHE A 35 -1.56 -12.31 6.62
C PHE A 35 -0.99 -12.96 7.88
N ASP A 36 0.29 -12.72 8.18
CA ASP A 36 0.99 -13.26 9.34
C ASP A 36 0.89 -12.27 10.49
N THR A 37 -0.28 -12.24 11.14
CA THR A 37 -0.57 -11.29 12.24
C THR A 37 -0.99 -12.00 13.53
N GLY A 38 -0.96 -13.33 13.56
CA GLY A 38 -1.41 -14.14 14.69
C GLY A 38 -0.59 -13.95 15.97
N HIS A 39 0.65 -13.50 15.85
CA HIS A 39 1.52 -13.12 16.97
C HIS A 39 1.23 -11.73 17.55
N MET A 40 0.40 -10.93 16.89
CA MET A 40 0.09 -9.57 17.30
C MET A 40 -1.15 -9.49 18.21
N THR A 41 -1.29 -8.39 18.95
CA THR A 41 -2.53 -8.09 19.67
C THR A 41 -3.67 -7.76 18.70
N ILE A 42 -4.93 -7.90 19.14
CA ILE A 42 -6.10 -7.57 18.32
C ILE A 42 -6.04 -6.12 17.81
N ASP A 43 -5.63 -5.17 18.64
CA ASP A 43 -5.50 -3.77 18.22
C ASP A 43 -4.45 -3.57 17.11
N GLN A 44 -3.34 -4.32 17.17
CA GLN A 44 -2.32 -4.30 16.12
C GLN A 44 -2.84 -4.93 14.83
N GLN A 45 -3.56 -6.05 14.93
CA GLN A 45 -4.20 -6.70 13.78
C GLN A 45 -5.21 -5.76 13.10
N LEU A 46 -6.04 -5.06 13.88
CA LEU A 46 -6.99 -4.06 13.37
C LEU A 46 -6.28 -2.92 12.62
N LYS A 47 -5.16 -2.42 13.14
CA LYS A 47 -4.36 -1.39 12.46
C LYS A 47 -3.73 -1.88 11.16
N VAL A 48 -3.22 -3.11 11.13
CA VAL A 48 -2.71 -3.73 9.89
C VAL A 48 -3.84 -3.83 8.87
N ALA A 49 -5.03 -4.28 9.27
CA ALA A 49 -6.19 -4.37 8.39
C ALA A 49 -6.62 -3.00 7.83
N GLU A 50 -6.65 -1.97 8.66
CA GLU A 50 -6.97 -0.60 8.24
C GLU A 50 -5.96 -0.07 7.20
N ILE A 51 -4.66 -0.22 7.46
CA ILE A 51 -3.61 0.21 6.53
C ILE A 51 -3.69 -0.59 5.21
N GLY A 52 -3.92 -1.90 5.28
CA GLY A 52 -4.09 -2.74 4.08
C GLY A 52 -5.29 -2.33 3.23
N ALA A 53 -6.40 -1.93 3.85
CA ALA A 53 -7.56 -1.40 3.14
C ALA A 53 -7.23 -0.07 2.43
N LEU A 54 -6.54 0.84 3.11
CA LEU A 54 -6.12 2.12 2.52
C LEU A 54 -5.16 1.93 1.33
N LEU A 55 -4.21 0.99 1.43
CA LEU A 55 -3.31 0.64 0.33
C LEU A 55 -4.09 0.09 -0.86
N SER A 56 -5.06 -0.80 -0.62
CA SER A 56 -5.90 -1.36 -1.69
C SER A 56 -6.68 -0.28 -2.43
N ILE A 57 -7.28 0.67 -1.69
CA ILE A 57 -7.99 1.83 -2.28
C ILE A 57 -7.02 2.70 -3.08
N SER A 58 -5.83 2.97 -2.54
CA SER A 58 -4.82 3.79 -3.23
C SER A 58 -4.39 3.18 -4.56
N GLN A 59 -4.21 1.85 -4.62
CA GLN A 59 -3.88 1.15 -5.85
C GLN A 59 -5.02 1.22 -6.87
N GLU A 60 -6.27 1.03 -6.44
CA GLU A 60 -7.44 1.12 -7.31
C GLU A 60 -7.59 2.53 -7.91
N ILE A 61 -7.41 3.58 -7.11
CA ILE A 61 -7.41 4.97 -7.59
C ILE A 61 -6.30 5.19 -8.62
N ASN A 62 -5.09 4.65 -8.39
CA ASN A 62 -3.99 4.77 -9.34
C ASN A 62 -4.30 4.05 -10.66
N HIS A 63 -4.90 2.86 -10.61
CA HIS A 63 -5.35 2.14 -11.80
C HIS A 63 -6.42 2.92 -12.58
N LEU A 64 -7.42 3.49 -11.89
CA LEU A 64 -8.46 4.30 -12.52
C LEU A 64 -7.86 5.54 -13.20
N ARG A 65 -6.89 6.20 -12.56
CA ARG A 65 -6.19 7.34 -13.16
C ARG A 65 -5.45 6.95 -14.44
N HIS A 66 -4.77 5.80 -14.45
CA HIS A 66 -4.10 5.30 -15.64
C HIS A 66 -5.10 5.00 -16.76
N ALA A 67 -6.20 4.30 -16.46
CA ALA A 67 -7.23 3.97 -17.43
C ALA A 67 -7.85 5.20 -18.10
N ILE A 68 -8.16 6.25 -17.31
CA ILE A 68 -8.69 7.51 -17.85
C ILE A 68 -7.67 8.19 -18.79
N ASN A 69 -6.40 8.21 -18.40
CA ASN A 69 -5.36 8.81 -19.23
C ASN A 69 -5.18 8.07 -20.56
N ASP A 70 -5.31 6.74 -20.57
CA ASP A 70 -5.18 5.92 -21.78
C ASP A 70 -6.37 6.14 -22.76
N GLU A 71 -7.60 6.32 -22.26
CA GLU A 71 -8.78 6.59 -23.10
C GLU A 71 -8.73 7.95 -23.82
N ASP A 72 -7.96 8.92 -23.30
CA ASP A 72 -7.78 10.24 -23.92
C ASP A 72 -6.74 10.26 -25.06
N PHE A 73 -5.94 9.20 -25.23
CA PHE A 73 -4.97 9.07 -26.34
C PHE A 73 -5.54 8.35 -27.58
N ASP A 74 -6.73 7.75 -27.48
CA ASP A 74 -7.40 7.01 -28.58
C ASP A 74 -8.46 7.86 -29.33
N LYS A 75 -8.40 9.20 -29.21
CA LYS A 75 -9.24 10.18 -29.95
C LYS A 75 -8.38 11.16 -30.75
#